data_AF-A0A226M7N3-F1
#
_entry.id   AF-A0A226M7N3-F1
#
_cell.length_a   1.000
_cell.length_b   1.000
_cell.length_c   1.000
_cell.angle_alpha   90.00
_cell.angle_beta   90.00
_cell.angle_gamma   90.00
#
_symmetry.space_group_name_H-M   'P 1'
#
loop_
_entity.id
_entity.type
_entity.pdbx_description
1 polymer ?
#
loop_
_entity_poly.entity_id
_entity_poly.type
_entity_poly.pdbx_seq_one_letter_code
_entity_poly.pdbx_strand_id
1 'polypeptide(L)' 'MGRIGLQLRATLENITRLRAEGEDFRWYLKLKCGNCGEVSEKWQYLRLTDSAPLKGGRGSATMVQKCKLCSRENSIVKDE' A
#
# COMPACT_ATOMS: atom_id res chain seq x y z
N MET A 1 -6.32 -6.89 12.30
CA MET A 1 -5.46 -6.43 11.18
C MET A 1 -5.76 -7.33 9.99
N GLY A 2 -6.13 -6.77 8.84
CA GLY A 2 -6.53 -7.56 7.67
C GLY A 2 -5.40 -7.62 6.64
N ARG A 3 -5.24 -8.77 5.97
CA ARG A 3 -4.38 -8.91 4.79
C ARG A 3 -5.22 -8.82 3.52
N ILE A 4 -4.69 -8.19 2.48
CA ILE A 4 -5.37 -8.04 1.18
C ILE A 4 -4.42 -8.57 0.11
N GLY A 5 -4.88 -9.53 -0.69
CA GLY A 5 -4.14 -10.02 -1.85
C GLY A 5 -4.41 -9.16 -3.09
N LEU A 6 -3.36 -8.65 -3.72
CA LEU A 6 -3.45 -7.97 -5.01
C LEU A 6 -3.19 -8.99 -6.13
N GLN A 7 -4.20 -9.22 -6.97
CA GLN A 7 -4.13 -10.19 -8.06
C GLN A 7 -4.09 -9.47 -9.42
N LEU A 8 -3.26 -9.98 -10.33
CA LEU A 8 -3.14 -9.50 -11.70
C LEU A 8 -3.58 -10.60 -12.66
N ARG A 9 -4.34 -10.23 -13.69
CA ARG A 9 -4.68 -11.10 -14.82
C ARG A 9 -4.27 -10.40 -16.12
N ALA A 10 -3.55 -11.11 -16.96
CA ALA A 10 -3.12 -10.64 -18.27
C ALA A 10 -3.06 -11.81 -19.27
N THR A 11 -3.23 -11.51 -20.55
CA THR A 11 -2.90 -12.44 -21.64
C THR A 11 -1.44 -12.18 -22.03
N LEU A 12 -0.62 -13.23 -22.01
CA LEU A 12 0.81 -13.15 -22.30
C LEU A 12 1.12 -14.03 -23.52
N GLU A 13 1.90 -13.52 -24.46
CA GLU A 13 2.34 -14.26 -25.64
C GLU A 13 3.86 -14.38 -25.60
N ASN A 14 4.36 -15.62 -25.46
CA ASN A 14 5.80 -15.92 -25.34
C ASN A 14 6.52 -15.17 -24.19
N ILE A 15 5.77 -14.67 -23.20
CA ILE A 15 6.29 -13.99 -22.01
C ILE A 15 6.01 -14.83 -20.77
N THR A 16 6.98 -14.88 -19.87
CA THR A 16 6.89 -15.52 -18.54
C THR A 16 7.52 -14.63 -17.47
N ARG A 17 7.32 -14.95 -16.19
CA ARG A 17 7.92 -14.29 -15.01
C ARG A 17 7.66 -12.78 -14.92
N LEU A 18 6.46 -12.34 -15.32
CA LEU A 18 6.00 -10.98 -15.07
C LEU A 18 5.99 -10.72 -13.55
N ARG A 19 6.83 -9.78 -13.11
CA ARG A 19 6.97 -9.38 -11.71
C ARG A 19 7.28 -7.91 -11.62
N ALA A 20 6.95 -7.31 -10.48
CA ALA A 20 7.54 -6.04 -10.10
C ALA A 20 9.03 -6.24 -9.80
N GLU A 21 9.91 -5.47 -10.43
CA GLU A 21 11.36 -5.56 -10.26
C GLU A 21 11.89 -4.29 -9.58
N GLY A 22 12.83 -4.48 -8.64
CA GLY A 22 13.40 -3.41 -7.83
C GLY A 22 12.62 -3.13 -6.55
N GLU A 23 13.35 -2.76 -5.48
CA GLU A 23 12.74 -2.35 -4.21
C GLU A 23 12.09 -0.95 -4.29
N ASP A 24 12.46 -0.17 -5.31
CA ASP A 24 11.91 1.14 -5.61
C ASP A 24 10.65 1.10 -6.50
N PHE A 25 10.21 -0.10 -6.91
CA PHE A 25 8.98 -0.28 -7.68
C PHE A 25 7.79 0.36 -6.95
N ARG A 26 7.04 1.17 -7.69
CA ARG A 26 5.93 1.97 -7.15
C ARG A 26 4.59 1.30 -7.38
N TRP A 27 4.01 0.81 -6.30
CA TRP A 27 2.64 0.29 -6.29
C TRP A 27 1.64 1.44 -6.15
N TYR A 28 1.11 1.92 -7.28
CA TYR A 28 0.11 2.98 -7.29
C TYR A 28 -1.27 2.44 -6.89
N LEU A 29 -1.83 2.99 -5.81
CA LEU A 29 -3.08 2.56 -5.19
C LEU A 29 -3.99 3.76 -4.85
N LYS A 30 -5.29 3.50 -4.87
CA LYS A 30 -6.32 4.34 -4.24
C LYS A 30 -6.70 3.69 -2.92
N LEU A 31 -6.54 4.42 -1.82
CA LEU A 31 -6.72 3.86 -0.48
C LEU A 31 -8.07 4.30 0.09
N LYS A 32 -8.78 3.36 0.73
CA LYS A 32 -10.04 3.61 1.44
C LYS A 32 -9.81 3.57 2.95
N CYS A 33 -10.24 4.58 3.67
CA CYS A 33 -10.21 4.59 5.13
C CYS A 33 -11.20 3.56 5.68
N GLY A 34 -10.72 2.59 6.46
CA GLY A 34 -11.56 1.57 7.08
C GLY A 34 -12.52 2.11 8.16
N ASN A 35 -12.37 3.37 8.57
CA ASN A 35 -13.21 3.99 9.60
C ASN A 35 -14.39 4.77 9.03
N CYS A 36 -14.13 5.71 8.11
CA CYS A 36 -15.16 6.60 7.56
C CYS A 36 -15.46 6.35 6.08
N GLY A 37 -14.73 5.45 5.42
CA GLY A 37 -14.95 5.12 4.01
C GLY A 37 -14.34 6.10 3.00
N GLU A 38 -13.72 7.19 3.45
CA GLU A 38 -13.05 8.16 2.58
C GLU A 38 -12.02 7.49 1.67
N VAL A 39 -12.06 7.79 0.36
CA VAL A 39 -11.12 7.24 -0.65
C VAL A 39 -10.18 8.34 -1.11
N SER A 40 -8.88 8.03 -1.24
CA SER A 40 -7.89 9.03 -1.63
C SER A 40 -8.16 9.64 -3.02
N GLU A 41 -8.29 10.97 -3.07
CA GLU A 41 -8.54 11.72 -4.31
C GLU A 41 -7.39 11.58 -5.31
N LYS A 42 -6.14 11.53 -4.84
CA LYS A 42 -4.95 11.33 -5.67
C LYS A 42 -4.44 9.90 -5.54
N TRP A 43 -3.73 9.44 -6.56
CA TRP A 43 -2.97 8.20 -6.50
C TRP A 43 -1.86 8.33 -5.45
N GLN A 44 -1.68 7.28 -4.68
CA GLN A 44 -0.60 7.15 -3.71
C GLN A 44 0.26 5.98 -4.14
N TYR A 45 1.57 6.02 -3.92
CA TYR A 45 2.43 4.89 -4.23
C TYR A 45 3.08 4.34 -2.96
N LEU A 46 3.35 3.03 -2.98
CA LEU A 46 4.14 2.32 -1.98
C LEU A 46 5.39 1.74 -2.66
N ARG A 47 6.53 1.82 -1.99
CA ARG A 47 7.79 1.16 -2.39
C ARG A 47 8.24 0.24 -1.26
N LEU A 48 9.01 -0.81 -1.58
CA LEU A 48 9.57 -1.70 -0.55
C LEU A 48 10.56 -0.97 0.35
N THR A 49 11.29 0.00 -0.22
CA THR A 49 12.26 0.82 0.51
C THR A 49 11.64 1.83 1.48
N ASP A 50 10.33 2.11 1.37
CA ASP A 50 9.68 3.08 2.23
C ASP A 50 9.38 2.45 3.60
N SER A 51 9.73 3.17 4.67
CA SER A 51 9.47 2.76 6.04
C SER A 51 9.19 4.00 6.89
N ALA A 52 8.08 3.96 7.63
CA ALA A 52 7.64 5.01 8.52
C ALA A 52 7.36 4.41 9.92
N PRO A 53 7.80 5.07 11.00
CA PRO A 53 7.62 4.56 12.35
C PRO A 53 6.15 4.58 12.76
N LEU A 54 5.69 3.51 13.43
CA LEU A 54 4.36 3.47 14.03
C LEU A 54 4.42 3.98 15.48
N LYS A 55 3.38 4.71 15.89
CA LYS A 55 3.24 5.15 17.29
C LYS A 55 3.13 3.97 18.25
N GLY A 56 3.74 4.11 19.43
CA GLY A 56 3.63 3.16 20.54
C GLY A 56 4.49 1.90 20.40
N GLY A 57 5.63 1.97 19.71
CA GLY A 57 6.59 0.86 19.64
C GLY A 57 6.13 -0.34 18.80
N ARG A 58 5.12 -0.17 17.95
CA ARG A 58 4.52 -1.25 17.14
C ARG A 58 5.31 -1.60 15.87
N GLY A 59 6.59 -1.22 15.81
CA GLY A 59 7.44 -1.38 14.62
C GLY A 59 7.26 -0.26 13.59
N SER A 60 7.44 -0.59 12.32
CA SER A 60 7.31 0.32 11.18
C SER A 60 6.27 -0.17 10.18
N ALA A 61 5.84 0.73 9.30
CA ALA A 61 4.98 0.40 8.18
C ALA A 61 5.51 1.06 6.89
N THR A 62 5.17 0.50 5.74
CA THR A 62 5.56 1.05 4.44
C THR A 62 4.99 2.45 4.23
N MET A 63 3.77 2.70 4.73
CA MET A 63 3.16 4.03 4.73
C MET A 63 2.27 4.21 5.94
N VAL A 64 2.31 5.41 6.51
CA VAL A 64 1.42 5.89 7.56
C VAL A 64 0.77 7.18 7.07
N GLN A 65 -0.56 7.25 7.13
CA GLN A 65 -1.31 8.40 6.64
C GLN A 65 -2.49 8.74 7.55
N LYS A 66 -2.65 10.03 7.83
CA LYS A 66 -3.83 10.58 8.50
C LYS A 66 -4.97 10.75 7.48
N CYS A 67 -6.14 10.17 7.77
CA CYS A 67 -7.34 10.37 6.95
C CYS A 67 -7.73 11.86 6.95
N LYS A 68 -7.93 12.43 5.77
CA LYS A 68 -8.31 13.85 5.61
C LYS A 68 -9.70 14.16 6.16
N LEU A 69 -10.60 13.18 6.18
CA LEU A 69 -11.97 13.33 6.67
C LEU A 69 -12.07 13.14 8.19
N CYS A 70 -11.74 11.94 8.70
CA CYS A 70 -11.96 11.60 10.11
C CYS A 70 -10.72 11.75 11.00
N SER A 71 -9.59 12.24 10.48
CA SER A 71 -8.33 12.41 11.21
C SER A 71 -7.71 11.13 11.80
N ARG A 72 -8.28 9.94 11.56
CA ARG A 72 -7.70 8.68 12.01
C ARG A 72 -6.40 8.38 11.27
N GLU A 73 -5.37 7.99 12.01
CA GLU A 73 -4.11 7.49 11.46
C GLU A 73 -4.29 6.04 11.01
N ASN A 74 -3.96 5.78 9.73
CA ASN A 74 -4.01 4.46 9.13
C ASN A 74 -2.61 4.11 8.62
N SER A 75 -2.32 2.82 8.53
CA SER A 75 -1.05 2.33 8.01
C SER A 75 -1.27 1.15 7.07
N ILE A 76 -0.37 0.99 6.10
CA ILE A 76 -0.28 -0.19 5.25
C ILE A 76 1.16 -0.70 5.27
N VAL A 77 1.29 -2.00 5.45
CA VAL A 77 2.56 -2.73 5.40
C VAL A 77 2.52 -3.58 4.15
N LYS A 78 3.57 -3.51 3.33
CA LYS A 78 3.77 -4.49 2.27
C LYS A 78 4.44 -5.72 2.89
N ASP A 79 3.70 -6.81 2.95
CA ASP A 79 4.25 -8.13 3.27
C ASP A 79 5.01 -8.66 2.03
N GLU A 80 6.12 -9.39 2.25
CA GLU A 80 6.85 -10.10 1.18
C GLU A 80 6.05 -11.27 0.59
#